data_AF-A0A077M800-F1
#
_entry.id   AF-A0A077M800-F1
#
_cell.length_a   1.000
_cell.length_b   1.000
_cell.length_c   1.000
_cell.angle_alpha   90.00
_cell.angle_beta   90.00
_cell.angle_gamma   90.00
#
_symmetry.space_group_name_H-M   'P 1'
#
loop_
_entity.id
_entity.type
_entity.pdbx_description
1 polymer ?
#
loop_
_entity_poly.entity_id
_entity_poly.type
_entity_poly.pdbx_seq_one_letter_code
_entity_poly.pdbx_strand_id
1 'polypeptide(L)'
;MDIVKGIRPMDYVLTAVMVALAVVIGLENVTAGAAADVAHPLDSHSALIVPVFVVAALPILWRRRSPVAATTVSFLVVAASVPAFGWITRCGFALPLSVAMAYAVARFSGGRPQQLAGLGAVLALQVATLVKDSSTGGLGALALSVPVAAACYGVGLLVRMRTGEHAETSTLDAEHVHA
;
A
#
# COMPACT_ATOMS: atom_id res chain seq x y z
N MET A 1 -9.17 23.88 -1.94
CA MET A 1 -8.32 22.74 -2.37
C MET A 1 -9.21 21.53 -2.45
N ASP A 2 -9.61 21.11 -3.66
CA ASP A 2 -10.53 19.97 -3.80
C ASP A 2 -9.78 18.66 -3.57
N ILE A 3 -9.92 18.10 -2.37
CA ILE A 3 -9.25 16.87 -1.94
C ILE A 3 -9.73 15.63 -2.73
N VAL A 4 -10.92 15.73 -3.32
CA VAL A 4 -11.58 14.67 -4.13
C VAL A 4 -11.33 14.78 -5.63
N LYS A 5 -10.75 15.88 -6.11
CA LYS A 5 -10.54 16.11 -7.54
C LYS A 5 -9.43 15.19 -8.06
N GLY A 6 -9.76 14.33 -9.04
CA GLY A 6 -8.82 13.41 -9.69
C GLY A 6 -8.88 11.95 -9.22
N ILE A 7 -9.79 11.60 -8.30
CA ILE A 7 -10.03 10.21 -7.89
C ILE A 7 -10.85 9.51 -8.98
N ARG A 8 -10.40 8.36 -9.48
CA ARG A 8 -11.15 7.56 -10.45
C ARG A 8 -12.04 6.52 -9.75
N PRO A 9 -13.14 6.05 -10.37
CA PRO A 9 -14.01 5.01 -9.81
C PRO A 9 -13.23 3.77 -9.30
N MET A 10 -12.21 3.35 -10.03
CA MET A 10 -11.38 2.21 -9.65
C MET A 10 -10.53 2.45 -8.39
N ASP A 11 -10.24 3.70 -8.03
CA ASP A 11 -9.54 4.01 -6.77
C ASP A 11 -10.47 3.83 -5.57
N TYR A 12 -11.77 4.13 -5.72
CA TYR A 12 -12.77 3.81 -4.69
C TYR A 12 -12.92 2.32 -4.49
N VAL A 13 -12.97 1.54 -5.57
CA VAL A 13 -13.05 0.07 -5.50
C VAL A 13 -11.83 -0.49 -4.77
N LEU A 14 -10.63 -0.08 -5.17
CA LEU A 14 -9.40 -0.53 -4.52
C LEU A 14 -9.34 -0.13 -3.04
N THR A 15 -9.80 1.08 -2.71
CA THR A 15 -9.91 1.55 -1.32
C THR A 15 -10.89 0.69 -0.54
N ALA A 16 -12.07 0.41 -1.08
CA ALA A 16 -13.08 -0.40 -0.43
C ALA A 16 -12.56 -1.81 -0.15
N VAL A 17 -11.83 -2.41 -1.10
CA VAL A 17 -11.19 -3.72 -0.91
C VAL A 17 -10.14 -3.64 0.22
N MET A 18 -9.23 -2.66 0.20
CA MET A 18 -8.22 -2.52 1.26
C MET A 18 -8.83 -2.25 2.63
N VAL A 19 -9.89 -1.45 2.70
CA VAL A 19 -10.65 -1.18 3.93
C VAL A 19 -11.34 -2.44 4.42
N ALA A 20 -11.96 -3.23 3.54
CA ALA A 20 -12.55 -4.51 3.91
C ALA A 20 -11.50 -5.47 4.48
N LEU A 21 -10.32 -5.60 3.85
CA LEU A 21 -9.21 -6.38 4.39
C LEU A 21 -8.78 -5.84 5.77
N ALA A 22 -8.60 -4.53 5.91
CA ALA A 22 -8.23 -3.89 7.17
C ALA A 22 -9.25 -4.18 8.29
N VAL A 23 -10.55 -4.12 7.98
CA VAL A 23 -11.61 -4.43 8.95
C VAL A 23 -11.61 -5.91 9.32
N VAL A 24 -11.54 -6.81 8.34
CA VAL A 24 -11.51 -8.26 8.59
C VAL A 24 -10.33 -8.64 9.47
N ILE A 25 -9.12 -8.23 9.11
CA ILE A 25 -7.91 -8.52 9.89
C ILE A 25 -7.97 -7.84 11.26
N GLY A 26 -8.48 -6.60 11.34
CA GLY A 26 -8.66 -5.92 12.61
C GLY A 26 -9.63 -6.65 13.54
N LEU A 27 -10.75 -7.15 13.01
CA LEU A 27 -11.71 -7.94 13.77
C LEU A 27 -11.11 -9.27 14.23
N GLU A 28 -10.36 -9.96 13.37
CA GLU A 28 -9.65 -11.19 13.76
C GLU A 28 -8.73 -10.97 14.96
N ASN A 29 -7.98 -9.86 15.00
CA ASN A 29 -7.15 -9.53 16.17
C ASN A 29 -8.01 -9.28 17.42
N VAL A 30 -9.13 -8.56 17.29
CA VAL A 30 -10.02 -8.24 18.41
C VAL A 30 -10.71 -9.48 18.97
N THR A 31 -11.14 -10.40 18.11
CA THR A 31 -11.93 -11.59 18.49
C THR A 31 -11.10 -12.84 18.68
N ALA A 32 -9.80 -12.81 18.41
CA ALA A 32 -8.92 -13.95 18.58
C ALA A 32 -8.94 -14.45 20.02
N GLY A 33 -9.18 -15.75 20.21
CA GLY A 33 -9.05 -16.40 21.50
C GLY A 33 -7.59 -16.57 21.91
N ALA A 34 -7.35 -16.82 23.20
CA ALA A 34 -6.00 -17.00 23.77
C ALA A 34 -5.18 -18.16 23.15
N ALA A 35 -5.83 -19.06 22.40
CA ALA A 35 -5.22 -20.20 21.72
C ALA A 35 -5.12 -20.02 20.19
N ALA A 36 -5.12 -18.78 19.69
CA ALA A 36 -4.91 -18.54 18.26
C ALA A 36 -3.56 -19.13 17.81
N ASP A 37 -3.58 -19.92 16.74
CA ASP A 37 -2.41 -20.57 16.16
C ASP A 37 -1.61 -19.56 15.33
N VAL A 38 -0.84 -18.74 16.03
CA VAL A 38 0.03 -17.70 15.46
C VAL A 38 1.45 -17.89 15.95
N ALA A 39 2.43 -17.47 15.15
CA ALA A 39 3.85 -17.61 15.46
C ALA A 39 4.25 -16.88 16.77
N HIS A 40 3.53 -15.80 17.12
CA HIS A 40 3.68 -15.12 18.40
C HIS A 40 2.31 -14.77 18.99
N PRO A 41 2.06 -15.02 20.29
CA PRO A 41 0.83 -14.60 20.96
C PRO A 41 0.54 -13.11 20.74
N LEU A 42 -0.75 -12.78 20.66
CA LEU A 42 -1.22 -11.41 20.50
C LEU A 42 -1.05 -10.64 21.80
N ASP A 43 -0.46 -9.44 21.74
CA ASP A 43 -0.29 -8.55 22.90
C ASP A 43 -1.56 -7.71 23.17
N SER A 44 -2.43 -7.54 22.17
CA SER A 44 -3.58 -6.64 22.25
C SER A 44 -4.79 -7.13 21.47
N HIS A 45 -5.97 -6.99 22.09
CA HIS A 45 -7.29 -7.25 21.50
C HIS A 45 -8.14 -5.98 21.43
N SER A 46 -7.51 -4.80 21.41
CA SER A 46 -8.22 -3.52 21.45
C SER A 46 -9.08 -3.29 20.21
N ALA A 47 -10.34 -2.92 20.39
CA ALA A 47 -11.24 -2.54 19.29
C ALA A 47 -10.72 -1.34 18.46
N LEU A 48 -9.78 -0.56 19.00
CA LEU A 48 -9.12 0.54 18.28
C LEU A 48 -8.20 0.06 17.15
N ILE A 49 -7.85 -1.22 17.08
CA ILE A 49 -7.06 -1.78 15.97
C ILE A 49 -7.78 -1.58 14.64
N VAL A 50 -9.08 -1.83 14.60
CA VAL A 50 -9.92 -1.72 13.38
C VAL A 50 -9.86 -0.31 12.77
N PRO A 51 -10.24 0.79 13.48
CA PRO A 51 -10.18 2.11 12.90
C PRO A 51 -8.76 2.54 12.53
N VAL A 52 -7.72 2.10 13.26
CA VAL A 52 -6.32 2.39 12.89
C VAL A 52 -5.94 1.74 11.56
N PHE A 53 -6.33 0.48 11.34
CA PHE A 53 -6.07 -0.20 10.06
C PHE A 53 -6.85 0.44 8.91
N VAL A 54 -8.10 0.84 9.16
CA VAL A 54 -8.89 1.59 8.17
C VAL A 54 -8.18 2.89 7.79
N VAL A 55 -7.75 3.68 8.77
CA VAL A 55 -7.01 4.93 8.54
C VAL A 55 -5.71 4.69 7.77
N ALA A 56 -5.01 3.59 8.02
CA ALA A 56 -3.80 3.21 7.27
C ALA A 56 -4.10 2.88 5.80
N ALA A 57 -5.29 2.39 5.46
CA ALA A 57 -5.68 2.04 4.10
C ALA A 57 -6.22 3.22 3.28
N LEU A 58 -6.83 4.23 3.92
CA LEU A 58 -7.41 5.40 3.26
C LEU A 58 -6.48 6.16 2.29
N PRO A 59 -5.16 6.29 2.54
CA PRO A 59 -4.28 7.02 1.65
C PRO A 59 -4.23 6.49 0.21
N ILE A 60 -4.71 5.27 -0.03
CA ILE A 60 -4.83 4.69 -1.37
C ILE A 60 -5.76 5.49 -2.30
N LEU A 61 -6.70 6.27 -1.76
CA LEU A 61 -7.51 7.22 -2.54
C LEU A 61 -6.65 8.29 -3.23
N TRP A 62 -5.53 8.69 -2.61
CA TRP A 62 -4.64 9.74 -3.12
C TRP A 62 -3.45 9.18 -3.91
N ARG A 63 -3.41 7.87 -4.17
CA ARG A 63 -2.27 7.18 -4.79
C ARG A 63 -1.87 7.71 -6.17
N ARG A 64 -2.80 8.31 -6.92
CA ARG A 64 -2.54 8.89 -8.25
C ARG A 64 -1.94 10.30 -8.18
N ARG A 65 -2.32 11.06 -7.15
CA ARG A 65 -1.94 12.47 -7.00
C ARG A 65 -0.58 12.60 -6.32
N SER A 66 -0.33 11.77 -5.29
CA SER A 66 0.94 11.74 -4.58
C SER A 66 1.19 10.35 -4.00
N PRO A 67 1.66 9.39 -4.82
CA PRO A 67 1.91 8.01 -4.38
C PRO A 67 2.92 7.95 -3.23
N VAL A 68 3.94 8.81 -3.25
CA VAL A 68 4.94 8.89 -2.17
C VAL A 68 4.28 9.33 -0.86
N ALA A 69 3.51 10.42 -0.86
CA ALA A 69 2.83 10.87 0.34
C ALA A 69 1.81 9.84 0.85
N ALA A 70 1.04 9.21 -0.05
CA ALA A 70 0.09 8.16 0.31
C ALA A 70 0.78 6.97 1.01
N THR A 71 1.90 6.52 0.45
CA THR A 71 2.70 5.43 1.02
C THR A 71 3.28 5.84 2.37
N THR A 72 3.85 7.05 2.48
CA THR A 72 4.43 7.56 3.73
C THR A 72 3.39 7.69 4.83
N VAL A 73 2.19 8.19 4.54
CA VAL A 73 1.10 8.27 5.54
C VAL A 73 0.70 6.87 6.00
N SER A 74 0.52 5.93 5.07
CA SER A 74 0.21 4.53 5.40
C SER A 74 1.29 3.92 6.30
N PHE A 75 2.57 4.15 5.96
CA PHE A 75 3.71 3.75 6.78
C PHE A 75 3.66 4.34 8.18
N LEU A 76 3.44 5.66 8.32
CA LEU A 76 3.41 6.31 9.63
C LEU A 76 2.31 5.76 10.53
N VAL A 77 1.12 5.51 9.97
CA VAL A 77 0.00 4.94 10.75
C VAL A 77 0.31 3.50 11.17
N VAL A 78 0.83 2.67 10.25
CA VAL A 78 1.23 1.29 10.59
C VAL A 78 2.37 1.28 11.60
N ALA A 79 3.38 2.14 11.44
CA ALA A 79 4.50 2.26 12.37
C ALA A 79 4.03 2.70 13.76
N ALA A 80 3.10 3.65 13.85
CA ALA A 80 2.51 4.08 15.11
C ALA A 80 1.70 2.96 15.80
N SER A 81 1.14 2.03 15.02
CA SER A 81 0.44 0.85 15.57
C SER A 81 1.37 -0.15 16.26
N VAL A 82 2.68 -0.10 16.00
CA VAL A 82 3.67 -1.03 16.57
C VAL A 82 3.85 -0.81 18.08
N PRO A 83 4.19 0.40 18.58
CA PRO A 83 4.26 0.64 20.02
C PRO A 83 2.87 0.68 20.67
N ALA A 84 1.81 1.01 19.93
CA ALA A 84 0.45 1.10 20.49
C ALA A 84 -0.17 -0.27 20.81
N PHE A 85 0.09 -1.29 20.00
CA PHE A 85 -0.59 -2.59 20.11
C PHE A 85 0.35 -3.79 20.25
N GLY A 86 1.67 -3.64 20.11
CA GLY A 86 2.62 -4.73 20.28
C GLY A 86 2.55 -5.78 19.16
N TRP A 87 2.62 -7.06 19.53
CA TRP A 87 2.44 -8.19 18.63
C TRP A 87 0.96 -8.35 18.24
N ILE A 88 0.64 -8.00 16.99
CA ILE A 88 -0.68 -8.21 16.39
C ILE A 88 -0.48 -8.64 14.92
N THR A 89 -1.49 -9.26 14.32
CA THR A 89 -1.48 -9.60 12.89
C THR A 89 -1.79 -8.35 12.06
N ARG A 90 -0.82 -7.91 11.26
CA ARG A 90 -0.89 -6.76 10.35
C ARG A 90 -0.72 -7.18 8.90
N CYS A 91 0.01 -8.26 8.66
CA CYS A 91 0.42 -8.71 7.33
C CYS A 91 -0.76 -8.92 6.36
N GLY A 92 -1.90 -9.39 6.87
CA GLY A 92 -3.10 -9.67 6.07
C GLY A 92 -3.67 -8.47 5.31
N PHE A 93 -3.47 -7.23 5.78
CA PHE A 93 -3.90 -6.03 5.05
C PHE A 93 -2.73 -5.15 4.61
N ALA A 94 -1.69 -5.02 5.44
CA ALA A 94 -0.59 -4.09 5.19
C ALA A 94 0.39 -4.58 4.10
N LEU A 95 0.56 -5.90 3.94
CA LEU A 95 1.34 -6.42 2.81
C LEU A 95 0.63 -6.18 1.47
N PRO A 96 -0.66 -6.54 1.26
CA PRO A 96 -1.40 -6.15 0.06
C PRO A 96 -1.37 -4.64 -0.20
N LEU A 97 -1.50 -3.83 0.85
CA LEU A 97 -1.40 -2.38 0.75
C LEU A 97 -0.02 -1.93 0.23
N SER A 98 1.07 -2.49 0.77
CA SER A 98 2.44 -2.19 0.31
C SER A 98 2.66 -2.54 -1.15
N VAL A 99 2.08 -3.65 -1.62
CA VAL A 99 2.15 -4.09 -3.03
C VAL A 99 1.38 -3.14 -3.95
N ALA A 100 0.18 -2.72 -3.54
CA ALA A 100 -0.62 -1.73 -4.26
C ALA A 100 0.09 -0.37 -4.35
N MET A 101 0.78 0.03 -3.27
CA MET A 101 1.59 1.25 -3.23
C MET A 101 2.84 1.14 -4.09
N ALA A 102 3.52 -0.01 -4.14
CA ALA A 102 4.66 -0.25 -5.03
C ALA A 102 4.28 -0.04 -6.51
N TYR A 103 3.15 -0.61 -6.94
CA TYR A 103 2.59 -0.35 -8.26
C TYR A 103 2.30 1.14 -8.48
N ALA A 104 1.66 1.81 -7.51
CA ALA A 104 1.30 3.21 -7.62
C ALA A 104 2.54 4.13 -7.72
N VAL A 105 3.59 3.86 -6.94
CA VAL A 105 4.87 4.59 -7.00
C VAL A 105 5.49 4.45 -8.39
N ALA A 106 5.61 3.24 -8.94
CA ALA A 106 6.15 3.06 -10.29
C ALA A 106 5.34 3.80 -11.36
N ARG A 107 4.01 3.68 -11.26
CA ARG A 107 3.08 4.14 -12.29
C ARG A 107 2.90 5.66 -12.31
N PHE A 108 2.83 6.29 -11.13
CA PHE A 108 2.39 7.67 -10.96
C PHE A 108 3.46 8.61 -10.39
N SER A 109 4.56 8.13 -9.80
CA SER A 109 5.64 9.01 -9.34
C SER A 109 6.36 9.65 -10.53
N GLY A 110 6.85 10.88 -10.36
CA GLY A 110 7.57 11.62 -11.39
C GLY A 110 9.00 11.10 -11.62
N GLY A 111 9.99 11.93 -11.31
CA GLY A 111 11.40 11.65 -11.56
C GLY A 111 12.01 10.61 -10.61
N ARG A 112 13.28 10.23 -10.89
CA ARG A 112 14.09 9.29 -10.08
C ARG A 112 14.05 9.53 -8.56
N PRO A 113 14.20 10.77 -8.02
CA PRO A 113 14.19 10.95 -6.56
C PRO A 113 12.85 10.57 -5.93
N GLN A 114 11.72 10.81 -6.60
CA GLN A 114 10.41 10.42 -6.10
C GLN A 114 10.19 8.91 -6.16
N GLN A 115 10.74 8.24 -7.18
CA GLN A 115 10.73 6.77 -7.24
C GLN A 115 11.54 6.15 -6.11
N LEU A 116 12.76 6.63 -5.86
CA LEU A 116 13.60 6.15 -4.76
C LEU A 116 12.95 6.41 -3.39
N ALA A 117 12.39 7.59 -3.17
CA ALA A 117 11.66 7.92 -1.95
C ALA A 117 10.43 7.02 -1.77
N GLY A 118 9.66 6.78 -2.84
CA GLY A 118 8.50 5.90 -2.79
C GLY A 118 8.86 4.43 -2.53
N LEU A 119 9.92 3.92 -3.16
CA LEU A 119 10.44 2.57 -2.90
C LEU A 119 10.93 2.44 -1.46
N GLY A 120 11.66 3.43 -0.96
CA GLY A 120 12.06 3.50 0.45
C GLY A 120 10.85 3.47 1.39
N ALA A 121 9.80 4.22 1.08
CA ALA A 121 8.56 4.21 1.86
C ALA A 121 7.81 2.87 1.81
N VAL A 122 7.78 2.19 0.66
CA VAL A 122 7.20 0.84 0.53
C VAL A 122 7.97 -0.17 1.38
N LEU A 123 9.30 -0.16 1.31
CA LEU A 123 10.13 -1.04 2.12
C LEU A 123 9.96 -0.74 3.62
N ALA A 124 9.92 0.53 4.00
CA ALA A 124 9.66 0.92 5.38
C ALA A 124 8.28 0.46 5.87
N LEU A 125 7.24 0.54 5.02
CA LEU A 125 5.91 0.00 5.32
C LEU A 125 5.94 -1.52 5.54
N GLN A 126 6.66 -2.28 4.70
CA GLN A 126 6.82 -3.73 4.87
C GLN A 126 7.55 -4.09 6.16
N VAL A 127 8.65 -3.38 6.48
CA VAL A 127 9.39 -3.58 7.73
C VAL A 127 8.52 -3.26 8.94
N ALA A 128 7.82 -2.12 8.95
CA ALA A 128 6.92 -1.74 10.04
C ALA A 128 5.77 -2.75 10.22
N THR A 129 5.29 -3.33 9.13
CA THR A 129 4.28 -4.39 9.16
C THR A 129 4.82 -5.63 9.85
N LEU A 130 6.03 -6.08 9.48
CA LEU A 130 6.55 -7.40 9.85
C LEU A 130 7.33 -7.43 11.16
N VAL A 131 7.82 -6.29 11.66
CA VAL A 131 8.71 -6.27 12.85
C VAL A 131 8.06 -6.84 14.11
N LYS A 132 6.75 -6.67 14.28
CA LYS A 132 5.94 -7.25 15.37
C LYS A 132 4.68 -7.93 14.85
N ASP A 133 4.77 -8.60 13.70
CA ASP A 133 3.65 -9.35 13.16
C ASP A 133 3.54 -10.72 13.80
N SER A 134 2.40 -10.99 14.44
CA SER A 134 2.14 -12.26 15.13
C SER A 134 2.03 -13.45 14.18
N SER A 135 1.56 -13.25 12.94
CA SER A 135 1.35 -14.34 11.99
C SER A 135 2.64 -14.76 11.30
N THR A 136 3.51 -13.81 10.93
CA THR A 136 4.77 -14.14 10.25
C THR A 136 5.92 -14.42 11.20
N GLY A 137 5.79 -14.09 12.49
CA GLY A 137 6.84 -14.31 13.49
C GLY A 137 8.08 -13.44 13.27
N GLY A 138 7.95 -12.33 12.55
CA GLY A 138 9.04 -11.37 12.31
C GLY A 138 9.36 -11.13 10.83
N LEU A 139 10.61 -10.67 10.58
CA LEU A 139 11.07 -10.16 9.29
C LEU A 139 11.33 -11.22 8.21
N GLY A 140 11.21 -12.52 8.53
CA GLY A 140 11.43 -13.60 7.56
C GLY A 140 10.54 -13.49 6.31
N ALA A 141 9.32 -12.96 6.46
CA ALA A 141 8.40 -12.72 5.36
C ALA A 141 8.85 -11.61 4.38
N LEU A 142 9.92 -10.85 4.67
CA LEU A 142 10.53 -9.92 3.71
C LEU A 142 11.07 -10.65 2.48
N ALA A 143 11.58 -11.87 2.66
CA ALA A 143 12.11 -12.68 1.55
C ALA A 143 11.04 -12.97 0.48
N LEU A 144 9.76 -13.01 0.86
CA LEU A 144 8.64 -13.19 -0.06
C LEU A 144 7.99 -11.85 -0.47
N SER A 145 7.77 -10.95 0.48
CA SER A 145 7.03 -9.70 0.23
C SER A 145 7.81 -8.69 -0.63
N VAL A 146 9.14 -8.65 -0.53
CA VAL A 146 9.97 -7.75 -1.35
C VAL A 146 9.92 -8.14 -2.84
N PRO A 147 10.13 -9.42 -3.24
CA PRO A 147 9.97 -9.82 -4.64
C PRO A 147 8.58 -9.54 -5.21
N VAL A 148 7.51 -9.75 -4.43
CA VAL A 148 6.13 -9.48 -4.88
C VAL A 148 5.92 -7.97 -5.12
N ALA A 149 6.41 -7.12 -4.20
CA ALA A 149 6.35 -5.68 -4.38
C ALA A 149 7.21 -5.21 -5.57
N ALA A 150 8.40 -5.80 -5.77
CA ALA A 150 9.27 -5.51 -6.90
C ALA A 150 8.62 -5.90 -8.24
N ALA A 151 7.94 -7.05 -8.31
CA ALA A 151 7.19 -7.47 -9.49
C ALA A 151 6.05 -6.47 -9.80
N CYS A 152 5.28 -6.06 -8.80
CA CYS A 152 4.19 -5.10 -9.00
C CYS A 152 4.69 -3.69 -9.34
N TYR A 153 5.83 -3.29 -8.79
CA TYR A 153 6.55 -2.09 -9.21
C TYR A 153 6.95 -2.17 -10.70
N GLY A 154 7.52 -3.30 -11.14
CA GLY A 154 7.85 -3.56 -12.54
C GLY A 154 6.64 -3.48 -13.48
N VAL A 155 5.51 -4.05 -13.07
CA VAL A 155 4.23 -3.90 -13.81
C VAL A 155 3.81 -2.43 -13.90
N GLY A 156 3.97 -1.66 -12.82
CA GLY A 156 3.67 -0.22 -12.84
C GLY A 156 4.55 0.57 -13.82
N LEU A 157 5.84 0.21 -13.94
CA LEU A 157 6.75 0.80 -14.92
C LEU A 157 6.35 0.44 -16.35
N LEU A 158 6.03 -0.83 -16.62
CA LEU A 158 5.58 -1.29 -17.94
C LEU A 158 4.31 -0.54 -18.39
N VAL A 159 3.32 -0.41 -17.51
CA VAL A 159 2.09 0.34 -17.83
C VAL A 159 2.41 1.83 -18.06
N ARG A 160 3.35 2.41 -17.31
CA ARG A 160 3.76 3.80 -17.51
C ARG A 160 4.36 4.01 -18.90
N MET A 161 5.29 3.16 -19.32
CA MET A 161 5.94 3.21 -20.63
C MET A 161 4.91 3.16 -21.76
N ARG A 162 4.01 2.16 -21.74
CA ARG A 162 2.98 1.98 -22.78
C ARG A 162 2.02 3.17 -22.92
N THR A 163 1.66 3.81 -21.81
CA THR A 163 0.77 4.97 -21.87
C THR A 163 1.47 6.28 -22.23
N GLY A 164 2.80 6.35 -22.07
CA GLY A 164 3.59 7.49 -22.53
C GLY A 164 3.71 7.50 -24.05
N GLU A 165 4.00 6.33 -24.63
CA GLU A 165 4.15 6.15 -26.09
C GLU A 165 2.89 6.56 -26.86
N HIS A 166 1.69 6.19 -26.38
CA HIS A 166 0.44 6.54 -27.05
C HIS A 166 0.11 8.06 -27.04
N ALA A 167 0.64 8.82 -26.09
CA ALA A 167 0.42 10.27 -26.06
C ALA A 167 1.26 11.00 -27.11
N GLU A 168 2.46 10.47 -27.43
CA GLU A 168 3.40 11.06 -28.37
C GLU A 168 3.04 10.75 -29.83
N THR A 169 2.46 9.58 -30.10
CA THR A 169 1.96 9.22 -31.45
C THR A 169 0.73 10.02 -31.86
N SER A 170 -0.19 10.33 -30.93
CA SER A 170 -1.43 11.06 -31.24
C SER A 170 -1.21 12.50 -31.69
N THR A 171 -0.06 13.10 -31.38
CA THR A 171 0.28 14.47 -31.80
C THR A 171 0.91 14.54 -33.19
N LEU A 172 1.55 13.47 -33.66
CA LEU A 172 2.22 13.44 -34.96
C LEU A 172 1.26 13.21 -36.13
N ASP A 173 0.15 12.49 -35.92
CA ASP A 173 -0.88 12.26 -36.94
C ASP A 173 -1.76 13.49 -37.22
N ALA A 174 -1.87 14.44 -36.28
CA ALA A 174 -2.66 15.65 -36.49
C ALA A 174 -1.97 16.68 -37.40
N GLU A 175 -0.65 16.62 -37.55
CA GLU A 175 0.14 17.59 -38.30
C GLU A 175 0.32 17.21 -39.79
N HIS A 176 0.02 15.98 -40.18
CA HIS A 176 0.26 15.46 -41.55
C HIS A 176 -0.97 15.42 -42.48
N VAL A 177 -2.13 15.96 -42.07
CA VAL A 177 -3.37 15.90 -42.88
C VAL A 177 -3.62 17.19 -43.71
N HIS A 178 -2.69 18.15 -43.72
CA HIS A 178 -2.87 19.45 -44.41
C HIS A 178 -1.76 19.85 -45.39
N ALA A 179 -0.98 18.92 -45.94
CA ALA A 179 0.02 19.20 -46.98
C ALA A 179 -0.38 18.63 -48.34
#